data_AF-A0A3M9N2Q6-F1
#
_entry.id   AF-A0A3M9N2Q6-F1
#
_cell.length_a   1.000
_cell.length_b   1.000
_cell.length_c   1.000
_cell.angle_alpha   90.00
_cell.angle_beta   90.00
_cell.angle_gamma   90.00
#
_symmetry.space_group_name_H-M   'P 1'
#
loop_
_entity.id
_entity.type
_entity.pdbx_description
1 polymer ?
#
loop_
_entity_poly.entity_id
_entity_poly.type
_entity_poly.pdbx_seq_one_letter_code
_entity_poly.pdbx_strand_id
1 'polypeptide(L)'
;MSCGKRNYFPDPDDAGLSRLTSRGYNIITMYINAVPYINPYRRPLFGGISNTLPAITRKITNSDFDTLQISWQIEINDTSASYNQPYHFVSLLIPVSKSFTAHDFLSMNGERFSPGANTIAVNYPYNYSDSLAGKSNLYFIDIKYNTLGDGSRHSYSFSGLFDGNIGDSILITKGRFDFEIDADKINF
;
A
#
# COMPACT_ATOMS: atom_id res chain seq x y z
N MET A 1 11.91 -21.90 21.23
CA MET A 1 11.03 -20.88 20.62
C MET A 1 11.91 -19.81 20.02
N SER A 2 12.11 -19.84 18.70
CA SER A 2 12.98 -18.88 18.02
C SER A 2 12.20 -17.58 17.81
N CYS A 3 12.59 -16.53 18.54
CA CYS A 3 12.17 -15.17 18.29
C CYS A 3 12.72 -14.78 16.92
N GLY A 4 11.88 -14.89 15.88
CA GLY A 4 12.27 -14.47 14.55
C GLY A 4 12.50 -12.97 14.57
N LYS A 5 13.77 -12.54 14.72
CA LYS A 5 14.18 -11.16 14.45
C LYS A 5 13.60 -10.78 13.09
N ARG A 6 12.64 -9.87 13.10
CA ARG A 6 12.13 -9.24 11.88
C ARG A 6 13.31 -8.41 11.37
N ASN A 7 14.09 -9.01 10.46
CA ASN A 7 15.28 -8.39 9.91
C ASN A 7 14.82 -7.29 8.95
N TYR A 8 14.63 -6.10 9.50
CA TYR A 8 14.46 -4.85 8.79
C TYR A 8 15.85 -4.35 8.36
N PHE A 9 16.05 -4.14 7.07
CA PHE A 9 17.24 -3.41 6.62
C PHE A 9 16.93 -1.90 6.63
N PRO A 10 17.71 -1.10 7.38
CA PRO A 10 17.51 0.34 7.43
C PRO A 10 17.71 0.96 6.04
N ASP A 11 16.87 1.94 5.69
CA ASP A 11 17.12 2.78 4.52
C ASP A 11 18.40 3.60 4.77
N PRO A 12 19.42 3.54 3.89
CA PRO A 12 20.61 4.37 4.01
C PRO A 12 20.32 5.88 3.90
N ASP A 13 19.18 6.26 3.32
CA ASP A 13 18.72 7.65 3.20
C ASP A 13 17.78 8.05 4.37
N ASP A 14 17.26 7.09 5.15
CA ASP A 14 16.34 7.33 6.27
C ASP A 14 16.28 6.14 7.27
N ALA A 15 17.11 6.18 8.32
CA ALA A 15 17.34 5.04 9.23
C ALA A 15 16.09 4.47 9.94
N GLY A 16 14.95 5.17 9.89
CA GLY A 16 13.70 4.72 10.50
C GLY A 16 12.69 4.04 9.55
N LEU A 17 12.99 4.00 8.24
CA LEU A 17 12.19 3.26 7.26
C LEU A 17 12.91 1.97 6.85
N SER A 18 12.13 0.91 6.67
CA SER A 18 12.68 -0.37 6.21
C SER A 18 12.52 -0.48 4.70
N ARG A 19 13.64 -0.54 3.96
CA ARG A 19 13.60 -0.83 2.52
C ARG A 19 13.22 -2.27 2.21
N LEU A 20 13.59 -3.20 3.10
CA LEU A 20 13.53 -4.62 2.82
C LEU A 20 13.22 -5.41 4.08
N THR A 21 12.31 -6.37 3.96
CA THR A 21 12.28 -7.54 4.85
C THR A 21 13.26 -8.56 4.28
N SER A 22 13.85 -9.42 5.12
CA SER A 22 14.67 -10.57 4.68
C SER A 22 13.95 -11.57 3.76
N ARG A 23 12.71 -11.29 3.34
CA ARG A 23 11.85 -12.12 2.48
C ARG A 23 11.48 -11.47 1.15
N GLY A 24 11.98 -10.25 0.88
CA GLY A 24 12.20 -9.73 -0.46
C GLY A 24 11.04 -9.04 -1.18
N TYR A 25 9.76 -9.24 -0.83
CA TYR A 25 8.66 -8.71 -1.66
C TYR A 25 7.41 -8.32 -0.84
N ASN A 26 6.60 -7.43 -1.40
CA ASN A 26 5.32 -6.95 -0.86
C ASN A 26 5.45 -6.19 0.46
N ILE A 27 6.10 -5.04 0.41
CA ILE A 27 6.43 -4.22 1.58
C ILE A 27 5.78 -2.87 1.44
N ILE A 28 5.31 -2.35 2.57
CA ILE A 28 5.03 -0.94 2.73
C ILE A 28 5.46 -0.45 4.10
N THR A 29 6.03 0.74 4.13
CA THR A 29 6.40 1.44 5.36
C THR A 29 5.96 2.89 5.27
N MET A 30 5.63 3.48 6.41
CA MET A 30 5.31 4.90 6.52
C MET A 30 5.39 5.34 7.98
N TYR A 31 5.30 6.65 8.20
CA TYR A 31 4.96 7.20 9.50
C TYR A 31 3.54 7.75 9.49
N ILE A 32 2.79 7.49 10.55
CA ILE A 32 1.53 8.18 10.84
C ILE A 32 1.73 8.93 12.17
N ASN A 33 1.66 10.25 12.15
CA ASN A 33 1.95 11.11 13.31
C ASN A 33 3.30 10.76 13.98
N ALA A 34 4.35 10.61 13.17
CA ALA A 34 5.70 10.21 13.59
C ALA A 34 5.82 8.81 14.23
N VAL A 35 4.75 8.02 14.26
CA VAL A 35 4.78 6.60 14.68
C VAL A 35 5.02 5.72 13.45
N PRO A 36 5.98 4.78 13.47
CA PRO A 36 6.28 3.93 12.33
C PRO A 36 5.23 2.83 12.14
N TYR A 37 4.74 2.69 10.92
CA TYR A 37 3.82 1.63 10.48
C TYR A 37 4.43 0.81 9.35
N ILE A 38 4.10 -0.46 9.33
CA ILE A 38 4.47 -1.44 8.31
C ILE A 38 3.24 -2.24 7.88
N ASN A 39 3.29 -2.96 6.75
CA ASN A 39 2.32 -4.04 6.55
C ASN A 39 2.68 -5.29 7.38
N PRO A 40 1.68 -5.99 7.95
CA PRO A 40 1.91 -7.19 8.73
C PRO A 40 2.33 -8.37 7.84
N TYR A 41 3.51 -8.94 8.08
CA TYR A 41 3.85 -10.24 7.51
C TYR A 41 3.29 -11.36 8.38
N ARG A 42 2.13 -11.90 8.02
CA ARG A 42 1.57 -13.10 8.64
C ARG A 42 1.66 -14.24 7.65
N ARG A 43 2.49 -15.26 7.95
CA ARG A 43 2.48 -16.55 7.26
C ARG A 43 1.36 -17.38 7.90
N PRO A 44 0.31 -17.76 7.16
CA PRO A 44 -0.72 -18.60 7.73
C PRO A 44 -0.13 -19.98 8.03
N LEU A 45 -0.46 -20.53 9.20
CA LEU A 45 0.05 -21.83 9.67
C LEU A 45 -0.37 -23.01 8.76
N PHE A 46 -1.37 -22.81 7.89
CA PHE A 46 -1.98 -23.86 7.05
C PHE A 46 -2.15 -23.45 5.57
N GLY A 47 -1.18 -22.73 4.99
CA GLY A 47 -1.18 -22.49 3.53
C GLY A 47 -2.15 -21.43 3.01
N GLY A 48 -2.62 -20.53 3.87
CA GLY A 48 -3.41 -19.35 3.46
C GLY A 48 -2.58 -18.27 2.76
N ILE A 49 -3.29 -17.31 2.14
CA ILE A 49 -2.72 -16.12 1.51
C ILE A 49 -2.17 -15.19 2.60
N SER A 50 -0.95 -14.69 2.42
CA SER A 50 -0.36 -13.74 3.36
C SER A 50 -1.07 -12.38 3.27
N ASN A 51 -1.32 -11.73 4.41
CA ASN A 51 -1.94 -10.40 4.51
C ASN A 51 -1.05 -9.26 3.96
N THR A 52 0.06 -9.59 3.31
CA THR A 52 1.07 -8.63 2.83
C THR A 52 0.68 -7.98 1.51
N LEU A 53 -0.22 -8.61 0.75
CA LEU A 53 -0.63 -8.13 -0.57
C LEU A 53 -1.67 -7.01 -0.44
N PRO A 54 -1.53 -5.91 -1.19
CA PRO A 54 -2.56 -4.91 -1.25
C PRO A 54 -3.71 -5.44 -2.14
N ALA A 55 -4.92 -4.96 -1.87
CA ALA A 55 -6.04 -5.07 -2.78
C ALA A 55 -6.02 -3.90 -3.77
N ILE A 56 -6.08 -4.21 -5.06
CA ILE A 56 -6.22 -3.21 -6.14
C ILE A 56 -7.58 -3.40 -6.78
N THR A 57 -8.42 -2.37 -6.71
CA THR A 57 -9.80 -2.46 -7.19
C THR A 57 -10.25 -1.13 -7.76
N ARG A 58 -10.83 -1.14 -8.97
CA ARG A 58 -11.63 -0.01 -9.46
C ARG A 58 -12.98 -0.05 -8.77
N LYS A 59 -13.30 1.03 -8.06
CA LYS A 59 -14.63 1.29 -7.52
C LYS A 59 -15.39 2.14 -8.51
N ILE A 60 -16.48 1.57 -9.04
CA ILE A 60 -17.43 2.28 -9.88
C ILE A 60 -18.13 3.34 -9.03
N THR A 61 -18.17 4.58 -9.52
CA THR A 61 -18.87 5.66 -8.84
C THR A 61 -19.97 6.26 -9.72
N ASN A 62 -20.89 7.00 -9.09
CA ASN A 62 -21.92 7.76 -9.79
C ASN A 62 -21.41 9.14 -10.31
N SER A 63 -20.12 9.42 -10.21
CA SER A 63 -19.51 10.68 -10.68
C SER A 63 -18.97 10.55 -12.11
N ASP A 64 -18.25 11.57 -12.60
CA ASP A 64 -17.59 11.54 -13.92
C ASP A 64 -16.40 10.58 -13.97
N PHE A 65 -15.83 10.25 -12.80
CA PHE A 65 -14.65 9.39 -12.67
C PHE A 65 -14.94 8.17 -11.80
N ASP A 66 -14.29 7.05 -12.09
CA ASP A 66 -14.20 5.94 -11.15
C ASP A 66 -13.01 6.16 -10.20
N THR A 67 -12.86 5.29 -9.21
CA THR A 67 -11.73 5.36 -8.27
C THR A 67 -10.91 4.08 -8.34
N LEU A 68 -9.64 4.18 -8.73
CA LEU A 68 -8.68 3.11 -8.49
C LEU A 68 -8.29 3.17 -7.01
N GLN A 69 -8.67 2.14 -6.26
CA GLN A 69 -8.30 1.97 -4.86
C GLN A 69 -7.17 0.96 -4.73
N ILE A 70 -6.07 1.37 -4.08
CA ILE A 70 -4.99 0.49 -3.65
C ILE A 70 -5.01 0.49 -2.13
N SER A 71 -5.33 -0.65 -1.51
CA SER A 71 -5.58 -0.75 -0.06
C SER A 71 -4.77 -1.86 0.57
N TRP A 72 -4.23 -1.65 1.76
CA TRP A 72 -3.45 -2.66 2.47
C TRP A 72 -3.63 -2.55 3.98
N GLN A 73 -3.34 -3.65 4.68
CA GLN A 73 -3.32 -3.69 6.14
C GLN A 73 -2.01 -3.09 6.67
N ILE A 74 -2.08 -2.43 7.83
CA ILE A 74 -0.93 -1.83 8.51
C ILE A 74 -0.87 -2.27 9.98
N GLU A 75 0.33 -2.40 10.53
CA GLU A 75 0.62 -2.57 11.96
C GLU A 75 1.68 -1.59 12.45
N ILE A 76 1.61 -1.18 13.72
CA ILE A 76 2.69 -0.38 14.33
C ILE A 76 3.96 -1.24 14.35
N ASN A 77 5.08 -0.67 13.95
CA ASN A 77 6.39 -1.33 13.98
C ASN A 77 7.00 -1.32 15.39
N ASP A 78 6.25 -1.80 16.38
CA ASP A 78 6.70 -1.92 17.76
C ASP A 78 6.15 -3.21 18.37
N THR A 79 7.05 -4.15 18.66
CA THR A 79 6.71 -5.43 19.28
C THR A 79 6.36 -5.33 20.76
N SER A 80 6.55 -4.17 21.38
CA SER A 80 6.24 -3.88 22.79
C SER A 80 4.95 -3.09 23.00
N ALA A 81 4.39 -2.51 21.94
CA ALA A 81 3.16 -1.73 22.01
C ALA A 81 1.95 -2.64 22.28
N SER A 82 1.12 -2.26 23.26
CA SER A 82 -0.17 -2.91 23.52
C SER A 82 -1.07 -2.88 22.28
N TYR A 83 -1.95 -3.89 22.18
CA TYR A 83 -2.85 -4.21 21.07
C TYR A 83 -3.83 -3.10 20.61
N ASN A 84 -3.75 -1.89 21.16
CA ASN A 84 -4.60 -0.74 20.82
C ASN A 84 -3.97 0.11 19.71
N GLN A 85 -3.85 -0.48 18.52
CA GLN A 85 -3.42 0.25 17.35
C GLN A 85 -4.57 1.14 16.83
N PRO A 86 -4.35 2.42 16.51
CA PRO A 86 -5.43 3.33 16.12
C PRO A 86 -5.93 3.14 14.67
N TYR A 87 -5.13 2.55 13.78
CA TYR A 87 -5.48 2.40 12.36
C TYR A 87 -5.11 1.02 11.86
N HIS A 88 -5.96 0.32 11.11
CA HIS A 88 -5.66 -1.04 10.61
C HIS A 88 -5.42 -1.10 9.10
N PHE A 89 -5.92 -0.12 8.36
CA PHE A 89 -5.78 -0.08 6.90
C PHE A 89 -5.43 1.32 6.44
N VAL A 90 -4.70 1.37 5.32
CA VAL A 90 -4.49 2.57 4.53
C VAL A 90 -4.93 2.27 3.10
N SER A 91 -5.58 3.24 2.47
CA SER A 91 -5.95 3.19 1.05
C SER A 91 -5.45 4.44 0.33
N LEU A 92 -4.87 4.26 -0.85
CA LEU A 92 -4.73 5.31 -1.85
C LEU A 92 -5.92 5.24 -2.80
N LEU A 93 -6.56 6.38 -3.03
CA LEU A 93 -7.75 6.52 -3.85
C LEU A 93 -7.42 7.51 -4.98
N ILE A 94 -7.34 6.98 -6.20
CA ILE A 94 -6.90 7.71 -7.39
C ILE A 94 -8.11 7.84 -8.32
N PRO A 95 -8.55 9.07 -8.66
CA PRO A 95 -9.58 9.26 -9.68
C PRO A 95 -9.08 8.75 -11.02
N VAL A 96 -9.87 7.93 -11.70
CA VAL A 96 -9.54 7.36 -13.01
C VAL A 96 -10.72 7.46 -13.97
N SER A 97 -10.47 7.41 -15.27
CA SER A 97 -11.52 7.36 -16.29
C SER A 97 -12.47 6.16 -16.04
N LYS A 98 -13.75 6.30 -16.40
CA LYS A 98 -14.69 5.15 -16.40
C LYS A 98 -14.25 4.01 -17.31
N SER A 99 -13.43 4.31 -18.32
CA SER A 99 -12.86 3.32 -19.23
C SER A 99 -11.49 2.81 -18.79
N PHE A 100 -11.07 3.04 -17.54
CA PHE A 100 -9.73 2.68 -17.05
C PHE A 100 -9.42 1.19 -17.26
N THR A 101 -8.23 0.92 -17.77
CA THR A 101 -7.77 -0.42 -18.14
C THR A 101 -6.43 -0.75 -17.48
N ALA A 102 -6.01 -2.01 -17.63
CA ALA A 102 -4.65 -2.44 -17.32
C ALA A 102 -3.57 -1.64 -18.05
N HIS A 103 -3.82 -1.21 -19.29
CA HIS A 103 -2.86 -0.40 -20.04
C HIS A 103 -2.71 1.00 -19.43
N ASP A 104 -3.82 1.59 -18.97
CA ASP A 104 -3.80 2.88 -18.27
C ASP A 104 -3.08 2.78 -16.91
N PHE A 105 -3.20 1.64 -16.22
CA PHE A 105 -2.40 1.42 -15.02
C PHE A 105 -0.90 1.36 -15.32
N LEU A 106 -0.50 0.71 -16.41
CA LEU A 106 0.90 0.69 -16.84
C LEU A 106 1.41 2.05 -17.30
N SER A 107 0.55 2.93 -17.84
CA SER A 107 0.95 4.26 -18.27
C SER A 107 1.21 5.24 -17.12
N MET A 108 0.75 4.91 -15.90
CA MET A 108 1.12 5.64 -14.67
C MET A 108 2.59 5.41 -14.25
N ASN A 109 3.33 4.58 -14.97
CA ASN A 109 4.75 4.34 -14.71
C ASN A 109 5.57 5.64 -14.76
N GLY A 110 6.26 5.97 -13.67
CA GLY A 110 7.04 7.21 -13.55
C GLY A 110 6.19 8.46 -13.32
N GLU A 111 4.87 8.32 -13.13
CA GLU A 111 3.96 9.46 -12.96
C GLU A 111 3.93 9.98 -11.53
N ARG A 112 4.06 11.30 -11.40
CA ARG A 112 3.83 12.05 -10.16
C ARG A 112 2.47 12.71 -10.23
N PHE A 113 1.60 12.34 -9.30
CA PHE A 113 0.31 12.98 -9.17
C PHE A 113 0.47 14.33 -8.48
N SER A 114 -0.29 15.31 -8.94
CA SER A 114 -0.32 16.63 -8.31
C SER A 114 -0.86 16.54 -6.87
N PRO A 115 -0.39 17.40 -5.95
CA PRO A 115 -0.90 17.42 -4.58
C PRO A 115 -2.42 17.57 -4.52
N GLY A 116 -3.08 16.61 -3.88
CA GLY A 116 -4.54 16.60 -3.74
C GLY A 116 -5.31 16.16 -4.98
N ALA A 117 -4.63 15.71 -6.05
CA ALA A 117 -5.28 14.99 -7.14
C ALA A 117 -5.77 13.61 -6.68
N ASN A 118 -5.13 13.06 -5.65
CA ASN A 118 -5.49 11.80 -5.03
C ASN A 118 -5.86 11.99 -3.57
N THR A 119 -6.56 10.98 -3.05
CA THR A 119 -6.97 10.90 -1.67
C THR A 119 -6.22 9.76 -0.97
N ILE A 120 -5.85 9.95 0.29
CA ILE A 120 -5.43 8.88 1.19
C ILE A 120 -6.49 8.69 2.27
N ALA A 121 -6.79 7.44 2.59
CA ALA A 121 -7.75 7.11 3.63
C ALA A 121 -7.15 6.14 4.66
N VAL A 122 -7.56 6.29 5.92
CA VAL A 122 -7.22 5.36 7.02
C VAL A 122 -8.50 4.84 7.66
N ASN A 123 -8.47 3.58 8.10
CA ASN A 123 -9.61 2.95 8.79
C ASN A 123 -9.26 2.57 10.23
N TYR A 124 -10.23 2.75 11.12
CA TYR A 124 -10.15 2.33 12.52
C TYR A 124 -10.33 0.80 12.70
N PRO A 125 -9.80 0.21 13.78
CA PRO A 125 -9.77 -1.24 14.03
C PRO A 125 -11.12 -1.96 14.03
N TYR A 126 -12.17 -1.24 14.39
CA TYR A 126 -13.49 -1.81 14.71
C TYR A 126 -14.61 -1.33 13.78
N ASN A 127 -14.29 -0.47 12.80
CA ASN A 127 -15.29 0.04 11.88
C ASN A 127 -14.68 0.36 10.51
N TYR A 128 -14.86 -0.53 9.54
CA TYR A 128 -14.47 -0.28 8.15
C TYR A 128 -15.27 0.87 7.51
N SER A 129 -16.45 1.19 8.04
CA SER A 129 -17.28 2.32 7.59
C SER A 129 -16.71 3.68 8.02
N ASP A 130 -15.94 3.73 9.10
CA ASP A 130 -15.31 4.95 9.60
C ASP A 130 -13.93 5.10 8.95
N SER A 131 -13.94 5.47 7.67
CA SER A 131 -12.73 5.89 6.96
C SER A 131 -12.55 7.40 7.11
N LEU A 132 -11.40 7.83 7.61
CA LEU A 132 -10.99 9.23 7.49
C LEU A 132 -10.21 9.38 6.19
N ALA A 133 -10.52 10.41 5.41
CA ALA A 133 -9.93 10.65 4.10
C ALA A 133 -9.35 12.06 4.00
N GLY A 134 -8.26 12.19 3.27
CA GLY A 134 -7.52 13.43 3.12
C GLY A 134 -6.72 13.48 1.84
N LYS A 135 -5.95 14.54 1.64
CA LYS A 135 -5.19 14.74 0.42
C LYS A 135 -3.90 13.93 0.46
N SER A 136 -3.49 13.41 -0.69
CA SER A 136 -2.20 12.73 -0.83
C SER A 136 -1.38 13.25 -2.00
N ASN A 137 -0.08 13.06 -1.84
CA ASN A 137 0.90 13.04 -2.91
C ASN A 137 1.24 11.58 -3.22
N LEU A 138 1.36 11.26 -4.49
CA LEU A 138 1.68 9.92 -4.94
C LEU A 138 2.65 9.99 -6.12
N TYR A 139 3.67 9.16 -6.07
CA TYR A 139 4.61 8.95 -7.16
C TYR A 139 4.77 7.45 -7.40
N PHE A 140 4.35 6.97 -8.56
CA PHE A 140 4.74 5.63 -9.01
C PHE A 140 6.15 5.71 -9.60
N ILE A 141 7.10 5.09 -8.91
CA ILE A 141 8.50 5.02 -9.37
C ILE A 141 8.61 4.09 -10.57
N ASP A 142 7.97 2.92 -10.47
CA ASP A 142 8.05 1.87 -11.48
C ASP A 142 6.74 1.08 -11.48
N ILE A 143 6.19 0.78 -12.66
CA ILE A 143 5.08 -0.16 -12.86
C ILE A 143 5.42 -1.05 -14.06
N LYS A 144 5.39 -2.36 -13.86
CA LYS A 144 5.75 -3.35 -14.85
C LYS A 144 4.75 -4.50 -14.88
N TYR A 145 4.48 -4.99 -16.08
CA TYR A 145 3.83 -6.27 -16.29
C TYR A 145 4.90 -7.33 -16.54
N ASN A 146 4.88 -8.39 -15.73
CA ASN A 146 5.82 -9.49 -15.84
C ASN A 146 5.11 -10.76 -16.29
N THR A 147 5.81 -11.53 -17.10
CA THR A 147 5.42 -12.89 -17.47
C THR A 147 6.38 -13.85 -16.77
N LEU A 148 5.86 -14.71 -15.90
CA LEU A 148 6.62 -15.62 -15.06
C LEU A 148 6.54 -17.05 -15.61
N GLY A 149 7.68 -17.75 -15.62
CA GLY A 149 7.75 -19.15 -16.02
C GLY A 149 7.58 -19.37 -17.53
N ASP A 150 6.71 -20.29 -17.90
CA ASP A 150 6.45 -20.73 -19.28
C ASP A 150 5.52 -19.79 -20.08
N GLY A 151 5.13 -18.66 -19.50
CA GLY A 151 4.15 -17.75 -20.10
C GLY A 151 2.75 -17.84 -19.50
N SER A 152 2.48 -18.82 -18.63
CA SER A 152 1.14 -19.04 -18.06
C SER A 152 0.80 -18.16 -16.85
N ARG A 153 1.81 -17.59 -16.19
CA ARG A 153 1.61 -16.73 -15.01
C ARG A 153 2.02 -15.31 -15.33
N HIS A 154 1.18 -14.37 -14.91
CA HIS A 154 1.39 -12.96 -15.12
C HIS A 154 1.26 -12.22 -13.80
N SER A 155 2.16 -11.27 -13.54
CA SER A 155 2.13 -10.42 -12.37
C SER A 155 2.33 -8.95 -12.74
N TYR A 156 1.87 -8.06 -11.89
CA TYR A 156 2.27 -6.66 -11.91
C TYR A 156 3.23 -6.41 -10.76
N SER A 157 4.39 -5.84 -11.07
CA SER A 157 5.29 -5.27 -10.06
C SER A 157 5.18 -3.75 -10.09
N PHE A 158 5.01 -3.13 -8.94
CA PHE A 158 4.96 -1.69 -8.85
C PHE A 158 5.53 -1.16 -7.53
N SER A 159 6.20 -0.02 -7.62
CA SER A 159 6.83 0.65 -6.48
C SER A 159 6.53 2.14 -6.51
N GLY A 160 6.56 2.77 -5.35
CA GLY A 160 6.24 4.18 -5.27
C GLY A 160 6.40 4.80 -3.90
N LEU A 161 6.22 6.12 -3.88
CA LEU A 161 6.29 6.97 -2.71
C LEU A 161 4.96 7.69 -2.51
N PHE A 162 4.59 7.92 -1.26
CA PHE A 162 3.42 8.70 -0.92
C PHE A 162 3.59 9.43 0.40
N ASP A 163 2.85 10.52 0.52
CA ASP A 163 2.62 11.24 1.76
C ASP A 163 1.22 11.85 1.69
N GLY A 164 0.70 12.30 2.83
CA GLY A 164 -0.61 12.89 2.84
C GLY A 164 -1.01 13.44 4.20
N ASN A 165 -2.09 14.20 4.16
CA ASN A 165 -2.67 14.82 5.34
C ASN A 165 -4.18 14.58 5.36
N ILE A 166 -4.67 14.06 6.48
CA ILE A 166 -6.07 13.78 6.74
C ILE A 166 -6.56 14.74 7.84
N GLY A 167 -7.32 15.74 7.43
CA GLY A 167 -7.71 16.86 8.29
C GLY A 167 -6.48 17.65 8.77
N ASP A 168 -6.52 18.09 10.04
CA ASP A 168 -5.42 18.81 10.69
C ASP A 168 -4.65 17.94 11.71
N SER A 169 -4.99 16.65 11.81
CA SER A 169 -4.59 15.80 12.95
C SER A 169 -3.86 14.51 12.57
N ILE A 170 -3.90 14.09 11.31
CA ILE A 170 -3.29 12.84 10.86
C ILE A 170 -2.36 13.14 9.69
N LEU A 171 -1.06 13.15 9.99
CA LEU A 171 0.00 13.34 9.02
C LEU A 171 0.64 12.00 8.67
N ILE A 172 0.59 11.64 7.39
CA ILE A 172 1.25 10.46 6.84
C ILE A 172 2.49 10.92 6.07
N THR A 173 3.67 10.49 6.50
CA THR A 173 4.93 10.92 5.87
C THR A 173 5.80 9.73 5.48
N LYS A 174 6.64 9.96 4.48
CA LYS A 174 7.68 9.04 4.04
C LYS A 174 7.12 7.63 3.72
N GLY A 175 5.91 7.61 3.16
CA GLY A 175 5.28 6.39 2.70
C GLY A 175 6.04 5.83 1.51
N ARG A 176 6.31 4.54 1.54
CA ARG A 176 6.95 3.79 0.45
C ARG A 176 6.31 2.43 0.32
N PHE A 177 6.07 2.00 -0.91
CA PHE A 177 5.62 0.64 -1.21
C PHE A 177 6.41 0.00 -2.34
N ASP A 178 6.51 -1.32 -2.27
CA ASP A 178 7.11 -2.20 -3.26
C ASP A 178 6.28 -3.50 -3.30
N PHE A 179 5.46 -3.68 -4.35
CA PHE A 179 4.50 -4.77 -4.47
C PHE A 179 4.70 -5.59 -5.75
N GLU A 180 4.39 -6.88 -5.65
CA GLU A 180 4.21 -7.80 -6.78
C GLU A 180 2.94 -8.62 -6.55
N ILE A 181 2.01 -8.54 -7.51
CA ILE A 181 0.67 -9.11 -7.41
C ILE A 181 0.34 -9.86 -8.69
N ASP A 182 -0.22 -11.05 -8.56
CA ASP A 182 -0.72 -11.81 -9.71
C ASP A 182 -1.80 -11.02 -10.46
N ALA A 183 -1.74 -11.02 -11.79
CA ALA A 183 -2.63 -10.22 -12.63
C ALA A 183 -4.11 -10.57 -12.44
N ASP A 184 -4.44 -11.80 -12.04
CA ASP A 184 -5.80 -12.27 -11.75
C ASP A 184 -6.38 -11.70 -10.43
N LYS A 185 -5.53 -11.11 -9.57
CA LYS A 185 -5.94 -10.47 -8.31
C LYS A 185 -6.25 -8.99 -8.44
N ILE A 186 -5.98 -8.40 -9.60
CA ILE A 186 -6.28 -7.00 -9.87
C ILE A 186 -7.65 -6.91 -10.55
N ASN A 187 -8.53 -6.10 -9.97
CA ASN A 187 -9.86 -5.88 -10.52
C ASN A 187 -9.97 -4.47 -11.08
N PHE A 188 -9.78 -4.32 -12.40
CA PHE A 188 -10.07 -3.08 -13.13
C PHE A 188 -11.53 -3.11 -13.58
#